data_AF-A0A6B3H8A5-F1
#
_entry.id   AF-A0A6B3H8A5-F1
#
_cell.length_a   1.000
_cell.length_b   1.000
_cell.length_c   1.000
_cell.angle_alpha   90.00
_cell.angle_beta   90.00
_cell.angle_gamma   90.00
#
_symmetry.space_group_name_H-M   'P 1'
#
loop_
_entity.id
_entity.type
_entity.pdbx_description
1 polymer ?
#
loop_
_entity_poly.entity_id
_entity_poly.type
_entity_poly.pdbx_seq_one_letter_code
_entity_poly.pdbx_strand_id
1 'polypeptide(L)'
;ELTRAGAAAMGVLLLLGGHETTANMISLGTLLLLDHPDQLARIRDTDDPAVVAAAVEELLRYLSIVHLGRRRTALEDIEIGGRTIAA
;
A
#
# COMPACT_ATOMS: atom_id res chain seq x y z
N GLU A 1 30.48 6.26 -2.00
CA GLU A 1 30.44 4.90 -1.40
C GLU A 1 29.38 4.85 -0.30
N LEU A 2 28.74 3.71 -0.11
CA LEU A 2 27.72 3.52 0.93
C LEU A 2 28.41 3.14 2.26
N THR A 3 28.22 3.94 3.30
CA THR A 3 28.78 3.65 4.63
C THR A 3 28.06 2.44 5.25
N ARG A 4 28.71 1.72 6.18
CA ARG A 4 28.07 0.63 6.95
C ARG A 4 26.78 1.09 7.63
N ALA A 5 26.79 2.30 8.21
CA ALA A 5 25.61 2.88 8.85
C ALA A 5 24.50 3.16 7.82
N GLY A 6 24.84 3.69 6.65
CA GLY A 6 23.88 3.91 5.56
C GLY A 6 23.28 2.59 5.04
N ALA A 7 24.09 1.55 4.89
CA ALA A 7 23.63 0.22 4.52
C ALA A 7 22.65 -0.37 5.55
N ALA A 8 22.98 -0.26 6.84
CA ALA A 8 22.10 -0.72 7.92
C ALA A 8 20.77 0.05 7.94
N ALA A 9 20.81 1.38 7.79
CA ALA A 9 19.62 2.22 7.76
C ALA A 9 18.69 1.86 6.58
N MET A 10 19.25 1.62 5.39
CA MET A 10 18.47 1.16 4.25
C MET A 10 17.88 -0.24 4.47
N GLY A 11 18.62 -1.15 5.11
CA GLY A 11 18.11 -2.46 5.49
C GLY A 11 16.89 -2.37 6.40
N VAL A 12 16.94 -1.51 7.43
CA VAL A 12 15.80 -1.24 8.32
C VAL A 12 14.63 -0.64 7.56
N LEU A 13 14.88 0.32 6.65
CA LEU A 13 13.84 0.92 5.82
C LEU A 13 13.11 -0.13 4.96
N LEU A 14 13.86 -1.03 4.32
CA LEU A 14 13.28 -2.11 3.49
C LEU A 14 12.51 -3.12 4.34
N LEU A 15 13.07 -3.48 5.50
CA LEU A 15 12.41 -4.40 6.43
C LEU A 15 11.07 -3.83 6.89
N LEU A 16 11.06 -2.62 7.44
CA LEU A 16 9.82 -1.99 7.94
C LEU A 16 8.84 -1.71 6.78
N GLY A 17 9.34 -1.09 5.71
CA GLY A 17 8.53 -0.67 4.58
C GLY A 17 7.92 -1.83 3.80
N GLY A 18 8.59 -2.98 3.73
CA GLY A 18 8.14 -4.15 2.98
C GLY A 18 7.40 -5.20 3.84
N HIS A 19 7.79 -5.38 5.11
CA HIS A 19 7.22 -6.43 5.94
C HIS A 19 5.83 -6.08 6.47
N GLU A 20 5.71 -4.98 7.22
CA GLU A 20 4.47 -4.64 7.92
C GLU A 20 3.33 -4.31 6.93
N THR A 21 3.63 -3.53 5.90
CA THR A 21 2.64 -3.11 4.89
C THR A 21 2.09 -4.30 4.12
N THR A 22 2.95 -5.17 3.59
CA THR A 22 2.55 -6.35 2.81
C THR A 22 1.80 -7.35 3.68
N ALA A 23 2.27 -7.62 4.90
CA ALA A 23 1.59 -8.53 5.82
C ALA A 23 0.18 -8.06 6.17
N ASN A 24 0.02 -6.75 6.43
CA ASN A 24 -1.29 -6.15 6.70
C ASN A 24 -2.20 -6.22 5.48
N MET A 25 -1.68 -5.93 4.28
CA MET A 25 -2.44 -5.99 3.03
C MET A 25 -2.98 -7.40 2.74
N ILE A 26 -2.13 -8.43 2.90
CA ILE A 26 -2.53 -9.83 2.71
C ILE A 26 -3.58 -10.24 3.75
N SER A 27 -3.38 -9.86 5.01
CA SER A 27 -4.29 -10.23 6.10
C SER A 27 -5.67 -9.60 5.92
N LEU A 28 -5.73 -8.30 5.62
CA LEU A 28 -6.99 -7.58 5.37
C LEU A 28 -7.64 -8.04 4.07
N GLY A 29 -6.86 -8.28 3.01
CA GLY A 29 -7.38 -8.82 1.76
C GLY A 29 -8.02 -10.19 1.95
N THR A 30 -7.38 -11.05 2.73
CA THR A 30 -7.91 -12.37 3.09
C THR A 30 -9.22 -12.24 3.87
N LEU A 31 -9.26 -11.38 4.90
CA LEU A 31 -10.48 -11.12 5.67
C LEU A 31 -11.62 -10.65 4.76
N LEU A 32 -11.36 -9.64 3.91
CA LEU A 32 -12.36 -9.09 3.00
C LEU A 32 -12.91 -10.14 2.04
N LEU A 33 -12.05 -11.01 1.50
CA LEU A 33 -12.47 -12.10 0.60
C LEU A 33 -13.29 -13.17 1.33
N LEU A 34 -12.97 -13.46 2.59
CA LEU A 34 -13.77 -14.38 3.42
C LEU A 34 -15.17 -13.82 3.71
N ASP A 35 -15.30 -12.50 3.87
CA ASP A 35 -16.59 -11.81 3.99
C ASP A 35 -17.37 -11.77 2.66
N HIS A 36 -16.72 -12.03 1.52
CA HIS A 36 -17.30 -12.01 0.17
C HIS A 36 -17.05 -13.34 -0.58
N PRO A 37 -17.66 -14.45 -0.16
CA PRO A 37 -17.34 -15.80 -0.64
C PRO A 37 -17.52 -15.98 -2.15
N ASP A 38 -18.47 -15.28 -2.77
CA ASP A 38 -18.68 -15.33 -4.22
C ASP A 38 -17.47 -14.76 -4.99
N GLN A 39 -16.86 -13.68 -4.48
CA GLN A 39 -15.67 -13.08 -5.09
C GLN A 39 -14.43 -13.94 -4.82
N LEU A 40 -14.31 -14.49 -3.61
CA LEU A 40 -13.26 -15.45 -3.29
C LEU A 40 -13.29 -16.67 -4.22
N ALA A 41 -14.47 -17.26 -4.45
CA ALA A 41 -14.62 -18.39 -5.37
C ALA A 41 -14.14 -18.05 -6.78
N ARG A 42 -14.50 -16.86 -7.30
CA ARG A 42 -14.06 -16.40 -8.63
C ARG A 42 -12.53 -16.30 -8.75
N ILE A 43 -11.84 -15.90 -7.70
CA ILE A 43 -10.37 -15.77 -7.69
C ILE A 43 -9.70 -17.12 -7.46
N ARG A 44 -10.29 -17.99 -6.64
CA ARG A 44 -9.73 -19.32 -6.30
C ARG A 44 -9.87 -20.31 -7.47
N ASP A 45 -10.99 -20.26 -8.18
CA ASP A 45 -11.38 -21.28 -9.15
C ASP A 45 -11.03 -20.89 -10.60
N THR A 46 -10.36 -19.76 -10.82
CA THR A 46 -9.93 -19.28 -12.13
C THR A 46 -8.52 -19.71 -12.48
N ASP A 47 -8.29 -20.11 -13.73
CA ASP A 47 -6.95 -20.31 -14.30
C ASP A 47 -6.43 -19.06 -15.02
N ASP A 48 -7.24 -17.99 -15.13
CA ASP A 48 -6.87 -16.74 -15.80
C ASP A 48 -6.09 -15.80 -14.83
N PRO A 49 -4.79 -15.55 -15.05
CA PRO A 49 -3.99 -14.65 -14.22
C PRO A 49 -4.48 -13.21 -14.24
N ALA A 50 -5.18 -12.78 -15.30
CA ALA A 50 -5.71 -11.42 -15.39
C ALA A 50 -6.82 -11.16 -14.35
N VAL A 51 -7.60 -12.20 -14.01
CA VAL A 51 -8.62 -12.11 -12.95
C VAL A 51 -7.97 -11.90 -11.58
N VAL A 52 -6.88 -12.64 -11.30
CA VAL A 52 -6.13 -12.49 -10.04
C VAL A 52 -5.48 -11.12 -9.96
N ALA A 53 -4.86 -10.64 -11.04
CA ALA A 53 -4.27 -9.31 -11.08
C ALA A 53 -5.31 -8.20 -10.84
N ALA A 54 -6.47 -8.28 -11.49
CA ALA A 54 -7.56 -7.34 -11.28
C ALA A 54 -8.09 -7.35 -9.83
N ALA A 55 -8.16 -8.53 -9.20
CA ALA A 55 -8.53 -8.64 -7.79
C ALA A 55 -7.50 -7.98 -6.87
N VAL A 56 -6.20 -8.13 -7.13
CA VAL A 56 -5.15 -7.45 -6.36
C VAL A 56 -5.29 -5.93 -6.46
N GLU A 57 -5.49 -5.38 -7.66
CA GLU A 57 -5.72 -3.95 -7.86
C GLU A 57 -6.97 -3.47 -7.11
N GLU A 58 -8.04 -4.26 -7.13
CA GLU A 58 -9.28 -3.93 -6.43
C GLU A 58 -9.12 -3.96 -4.89
N LEU A 59 -8.37 -4.94 -4.37
CA LEU A 59 -8.00 -4.97 -2.97
C LEU A 59 -7.17 -3.73 -2.59
N LEU A 60 -6.18 -3.35 -3.40
CA LEU A 60 -5.35 -2.15 -3.17
C LEU A 60 -6.16 -0.84 -3.23
N ARG A 61 -7.21 -0.81 -4.05
CA ARG A 61 -8.15 0.33 -4.15
C ARG A 61 -9.08 0.40 -2.93
N TYR A 62 -9.59 -0.75 -2.48
CA TYR A 62 -10.60 -0.81 -1.42
C TYR A 62 -9.99 -0.69 -0.02
N LEU A 63 -8.86 -1.35 0.21
CA LEU A 63 -8.20 -1.39 1.51
C LEU A 63 -7.15 -0.29 1.61
N SER A 64 -7.11 0.37 2.77
CA SER A 64 -6.04 1.28 3.14
C SER A 64 -5.30 0.72 4.34
N ILE A 65 -3.99 0.50 4.21
CA ILE A 65 -3.09 0.09 5.30
C ILE A 65 -2.23 1.26 5.81
N VAL A 66 -2.23 2.39 5.09
CA VAL A 66 -1.49 3.61 5.45
C VAL A 66 -2.49 4.75 5.56
N HIS A 67 -2.99 4.99 6.78
CA HIS A 67 -4.05 5.97 7.02
C HIS A 67 -3.56 7.43 7.08
N LEU A 68 -2.31 7.65 7.48
CA LEU A 68 -1.75 9.00 7.63
C LEU A 68 -1.01 9.49 6.38
N GLY A 69 -1.04 8.70 5.30
CA GLY A 69 -0.37 9.01 4.04
C GLY A 69 1.13 9.33 4.20
N ARG A 70 1.72 9.90 3.15
CA ARG A 70 3.05 10.48 3.23
C ARG A 70 2.91 11.95 3.62
N ARG A 71 3.47 12.33 4.77
CA ARG A 71 3.54 13.74 5.16
C ARG A 71 4.39 14.52 4.15
N ARG A 72 3.97 15.76 3.90
CA ARG A 72 4.67 16.76 3.09
C ARG A 72 4.69 18.05 3.89
N THR A 73 5.74 18.83 3.70
CA THR A 73 5.89 20.17 4.25
C THR A 73 6.06 21.12 3.06
N ALA A 74 5.33 22.23 3.04
CA ALA A 74 5.49 23.25 2.04
C ALA A 74 6.85 23.94 2.25
N LEU A 75 7.63 24.12 1.18
CA LEU A 75 8.90 24.85 1.25
C LEU A 75 8.73 26.33 0.87
N GLU A 76 7.60 26.64 0.25
CA GLU A 76 7.13 27.95 -0.17
C GLU A 76 5.59 27.92 -0.17
N ASP A 77 4.95 29.09 -0.21
CA ASP A 77 3.50 29.17 -0.33
C ASP A 77 3.04 28.55 -1.66
N ILE A 78 2.17 27.53 -1.60
CA ILE A 78 1.66 26.84 -2.79
C ILE A 78 0.13 26.87 -2.86
N GLU A 79 -0.43 26.99 -4.06
CA GLU A 79 -1.88 26.93 -4.26
C GLU A 79 -2.32 25.50 -4.64
N ILE A 80 -3.22 24.91 -3.85
CA ILE A 80 -3.84 23.60 -4.14
C ILE A 80 -5.35 23.72 -3.96
N GLY A 81 -6.10 23.44 -5.03
CA GLY A 81 -7.57 23.48 -5.00
C GLY A 81 -8.14 24.84 -4.61
N GLY A 82 -7.52 25.93 -5.07
CA GLY A 82 -7.92 27.30 -4.75
C GLY A 82 -7.59 27.76 -3.33
N ARG A 83 -6.77 27.01 -2.58
CA ARG A 83 -6.30 27.38 -1.24
C ARG A 83 -4.77 27.46 -1.19
N THR A 84 -4.26 28.52 -0.59
CA THR A 84 -2.83 28.67 -0.29
C THR A 84 -2.47 27.81 0.92
N ILE A 85 -1.49 26.93 0.77
CA ILE A 85 -0.79 26.22 1.84
C ILE A 85 0.51 27.00 2.08
N ALA A 86 0.62 27.62 3.25
CA ALA A 86 1.79 28.42 3.61
C ALA A 86 3.02 27.54 3.91
N ALA A 87 4.21 28.10 3.69
CA ALA A 87 5.49 27.54 4.14
C ALA A 87 5.58 27.44 5.67
#